data_AF-D6KE51-F1
#
_entry.id   AF-D6KE51-F1
#
_cell.length_a   1.000
_cell.length_b   1.000
_cell.length_c   1.000
_cell.angle_alpha   90.00
_cell.angle_beta   90.00
_cell.angle_gamma   90.00
#
_symmetry.space_group_name_H-M   'P 1'
#
loop_
_entity.id
_entity.type
_entity.pdbx_description
1 polymer ?
#
loop_
_entity_poly.entity_id
_entity_poly.type
_entity_poly.pdbx_seq_one_letter_code
_entity_poly.pdbx_strand_id
1 'polypeptide(L)'
;MNRTAPPGRGAAHSGAAGTVTLSGLPRGLRRPGLIELTARYALDAGYHVVVEGILSADRYGEMLARLRADHRGHTHGYYLHVPFEETLVRHATKPIADVVAETQLREWYRSLDLLPGGAETVIGADSGLAATVDRILRETGLADLPPLDR
;
A
#
# COMPACT_ATOMS: atom_id res chain seq x y z
N MET A 1 28.69 -38.41 55.92
CA MET A 1 29.30 -38.45 54.57
C MET A 1 28.37 -39.20 53.62
N ASN A 2 28.22 -38.62 52.44
CA ASN A 2 27.59 -39.10 51.20
C ASN A 2 26.05 -39.21 51.09
N ARG A 3 25.59 -38.68 49.95
CA ARG A 3 24.23 -38.38 49.50
C ARG A 3 23.70 -39.54 48.66
N THR A 4 22.38 -39.76 48.68
CA THR A 4 21.68 -40.38 47.55
C THR A 4 20.32 -39.73 47.39
N ALA A 5 20.11 -39.09 46.24
CA ALA A 5 18.87 -38.42 45.84
C ALA A 5 17.88 -39.42 45.22
N PRO A 6 16.55 -39.15 45.24
CA PRO A 6 15.57 -39.98 44.55
C PRO A 6 15.51 -39.66 43.05
N PRO A 7 15.06 -40.60 42.19
CA PRO A 7 14.97 -40.38 40.76
C PRO A 7 13.83 -39.41 40.41
N GLY A 8 14.11 -38.54 39.44
CA GLY A 8 13.26 -37.45 39.00
C GLY A 8 11.94 -37.88 38.38
N ARG A 9 10.89 -37.09 38.67
CA ARG A 9 9.68 -37.03 37.87
C ARG A 9 10.02 -36.40 36.52
N GLY A 10 10.08 -37.21 35.47
CA GLY A 10 9.96 -36.74 34.10
C GLY A 10 8.55 -36.20 33.88
N ALA A 11 8.36 -34.89 34.06
CA ALA A 11 7.19 -34.22 33.53
C ALA A 11 7.31 -34.23 32.00
N ALA A 12 6.51 -35.08 31.36
CA ALA A 12 6.33 -35.07 29.93
C ALA A 12 5.88 -33.66 29.50
N HIS A 13 6.74 -32.94 28.80
CA HIS A 13 6.31 -31.82 27.98
C HIS A 13 5.44 -32.39 26.87
N SER A 14 4.12 -32.35 27.08
CA SER A 14 3.12 -32.49 26.02
C SER A 14 3.28 -31.30 25.08
N GLY A 15 4.21 -31.42 24.14
CA GLY A 15 4.27 -30.57 22.97
C GLY A 15 3.05 -30.87 22.12
N ALA A 16 1.97 -30.13 22.35
CA ALA A 16 0.85 -30.13 21.43
C ALA A 16 1.35 -29.60 20.08
N ALA A 17 1.64 -30.51 19.15
CA ALA A 17 1.88 -30.18 17.76
C ALA A 17 0.56 -29.60 17.20
N GLY A 18 0.45 -28.28 17.20
CA GLY A 18 -0.63 -27.58 16.54
C GLY A 18 -0.51 -27.80 15.04
N THR A 19 -1.37 -28.63 14.46
CA THR A 19 -1.48 -28.76 13.02
C THR A 19 -2.02 -27.46 12.45
N VAL A 20 -1.17 -26.69 11.78
CA VAL A 20 -1.60 -25.52 10.99
C VAL A 20 -2.12 -26.04 9.66
N THR A 21 -3.44 -26.22 9.56
CA THR A 21 -4.09 -26.50 8.29
C THR A 21 -4.18 -25.20 7.49
N LEU A 22 -3.27 -25.02 6.53
CA LEU A 22 -3.41 -23.98 5.52
C LEU A 22 -4.45 -24.45 4.50
N SER A 23 -5.73 -24.16 4.75
CA SER A 23 -6.74 -24.27 3.71
C SER A 23 -6.35 -23.30 2.58
N GLY A 24 -6.38 -23.81 1.34
CA GLY A 24 -5.93 -23.05 0.18
C GLY A 24 -6.52 -21.65 0.14
N LEU A 25 -5.71 -20.67 -0.27
CA LEU A 25 -6.11 -19.27 -0.39
C LEU A 25 -7.50 -19.22 -1.04
N PRO A 26 -8.52 -18.61 -0.39
CA PRO A 26 -9.78 -18.37 -1.07
C PRO A 26 -9.44 -17.69 -2.39
N ARG A 27 -10.16 -18.03 -3.47
CA ARG A 27 -10.01 -17.40 -4.78
C ARG A 27 -10.25 -15.88 -4.63
N GLY A 28 -9.26 -15.12 -4.17
CA GLY A 28 -9.57 -13.88 -3.45
C GLY A 28 -8.39 -12.97 -3.11
N LEU A 29 -7.18 -13.49 -2.80
CA LEU A 29 -5.99 -12.61 -2.72
C LEU A 29 -5.48 -12.27 -4.12
N ARG A 30 -6.26 -11.45 -4.83
CA ARG A 30 -5.75 -10.63 -5.94
C ARG A 30 -4.95 -9.47 -5.34
N ARG A 31 -4.07 -8.85 -6.14
CA ARG A 31 -3.24 -7.68 -5.74
C ARG A 31 -3.96 -6.66 -4.81
N PRO A 32 -5.22 -6.26 -5.05
CA PRO A 32 -5.93 -5.34 -4.15
C PRO A 32 -6.08 -5.86 -2.71
N GLY A 33 -6.36 -7.15 -2.52
CA GLY A 33 -6.59 -7.72 -1.19
C GLY A 33 -5.33 -7.77 -0.32
N LEU A 34 -4.16 -7.96 -0.93
CA LEU A 34 -2.88 -7.90 -0.19
C LEU A 34 -2.54 -6.47 0.26
N ILE A 35 -2.78 -5.49 -0.63
CA ILE A 35 -2.61 -4.07 -0.30
C ILE A 35 -3.56 -3.69 0.84
N GLU A 36 -4.83 -4.06 0.74
CA GLU A 36 -5.85 -3.79 1.76
C GLU A 36 -5.47 -4.36 3.12
N LEU A 37 -5.07 -5.63 3.16
CA LEU A 37 -4.65 -6.29 4.40
C LEU A 37 -3.46 -5.58 5.06
N THR A 38 -2.43 -5.26 4.27
CA THR A 38 -1.19 -4.64 4.77
C THR A 38 -1.46 -3.22 5.26
N ALA A 39 -2.24 -2.44 4.52
CA ALA A 39 -2.61 -1.08 4.90
C ALA A 39 -3.41 -1.07 6.21
N ARG A 40 -4.42 -1.93 6.34
CA ARG A 40 -5.21 -2.04 7.59
C ARG A 40 -4.35 -2.41 8.77
N TYR A 41 -3.51 -3.44 8.62
CA TYR A 41 -2.60 -3.85 9.69
C TYR A 41 -1.71 -2.70 10.18
N ALA A 42 -1.12 -1.94 9.26
CA ALA A 42 -0.26 -0.81 9.62
C ALA A 42 -1.05 0.36 10.26
N LEU A 43 -2.25 0.67 9.75
CA LEU A 43 -3.14 1.68 10.34
C LEU A 43 -3.57 1.29 11.76
N ASP A 44 -3.94 0.03 11.98
CA ASP A 44 -4.34 -0.51 13.29
C ASP A 44 -3.17 -0.50 14.29
N ALA A 45 -1.94 -0.64 13.79
CA ALA A 45 -0.70 -0.50 14.58
C ALA A 45 -0.30 0.97 14.83
N GLY A 46 -1.07 1.95 14.32
CA GLY A 46 -0.85 3.37 14.56
C GLY A 46 0.13 4.06 13.60
N TYR A 47 0.50 3.42 12.49
CA TYR A 47 1.38 4.03 11.49
C TYR A 47 0.60 4.95 10.54
N HIS A 48 1.28 6.00 10.06
CA HIS A 48 0.87 6.68 8.83
C HIS A 48 1.16 5.78 7.63
N VAL A 49 0.19 5.61 6.74
CA VAL A 49 0.29 4.70 5.59
C VAL A 49 0.11 5.49 4.30
N VAL A 50 1.03 5.28 3.35
CA VAL A 50 0.90 5.73 1.97
C VAL A 50 0.68 4.50 1.10
N VAL A 51 -0.43 4.48 0.36
CA VAL A 51 -0.70 3.47 -0.67
C VAL A 51 -0.47 4.13 -2.03
N GLU A 52 0.56 3.68 -2.75
CA GLU A 52 0.98 4.28 -4.02
C GLU A 52 1.12 3.23 -5.14
N GLY A 53 0.96 3.69 -6.38
CA GLY A 53 1.12 2.88 -7.59
C GLY A 53 0.16 3.29 -8.71
N ILE A 54 0.16 2.52 -9.80
CA ILE A 54 -0.83 2.65 -10.88
C ILE A 54 -2.11 1.89 -10.45
N LEU A 55 -2.95 2.58 -9.67
CA LEU A 55 -4.11 2.01 -8.99
C LEU A 55 -5.41 2.31 -9.75
N SER A 56 -5.61 1.65 -10.89
CA SER A 56 -6.79 1.88 -11.74
C SER A 56 -8.12 1.73 -10.98
N ALA A 57 -9.05 2.65 -11.21
CA ALA A 57 -10.29 2.75 -10.42
C ALA A 57 -11.18 1.51 -10.58
N ASP A 58 -11.20 0.91 -11.78
CA ASP A 58 -11.93 -0.33 -12.06
C ASP A 58 -11.44 -1.53 -11.24
N ARG A 59 -10.14 -1.58 -10.91
CA ARG A 59 -9.50 -2.73 -10.24
C ARG A 59 -9.32 -2.51 -8.75
N TYR A 60 -8.98 -1.30 -8.35
CA TYR A 60 -8.61 -0.96 -6.97
C TYR A 60 -9.62 -0.02 -6.31
N GLY A 61 -10.53 0.61 -7.06
CA GLY A 61 -11.40 1.66 -6.54
C GLY A 61 -12.30 1.20 -5.41
N GLU A 62 -12.89 0.00 -5.51
CA GLU A 62 -13.71 -0.56 -4.42
C GLU A 62 -12.89 -0.79 -3.15
N MET A 63 -11.65 -1.29 -3.30
CA MET A 63 -10.74 -1.52 -2.19
C MET A 63 -10.31 -0.21 -1.51
N LEU A 64 -9.93 0.79 -2.30
CA LEU A 64 -9.53 2.11 -1.80
C LEU A 64 -10.72 2.83 -1.12
N ALA A 65 -11.93 2.69 -1.67
CA ALA A 65 -13.14 3.23 -1.06
C ALA A 65 -13.43 2.60 0.31
N ARG A 66 -13.27 1.27 0.45
CA ARG A 66 -13.42 0.59 1.74
C ARG A 66 -12.37 1.02 2.76
N LEU A 67 -11.09 1.08 2.36
CA LEU A 67 -10.03 1.57 3.25
C LEU A 67 -10.34 2.97 3.78
N ARG A 68 -10.78 3.88 2.90
CA ARG A 68 -11.16 5.25 3.29
C ARG A 68 -12.38 5.29 4.19
N ALA A 69 -13.40 4.48 3.91
CA ALA A 69 -14.63 4.46 4.71
C ALA A 69 -14.40 3.89 6.13
N ASP A 70 -13.52 2.89 6.25
CA ASP A 70 -13.26 2.22 7.52
C ASP A 70 -12.21 2.95 8.38
N HIS A 71 -11.31 3.72 7.75
CA HIS A 71 -10.31 4.48 8.48
C HIS A 71 -10.94 5.65 9.25
N ARG A 72 -10.75 5.66 10.57
CA ARG A 72 -11.32 6.69 11.47
C ARG A 72 -10.52 8.00 11.49
N GLY A 73 -9.29 7.99 10.98
CA GLY A 73 -8.42 9.17 10.90
C GLY A 73 -8.56 9.92 9.59
N HIS A 74 -7.67 10.87 9.37
CA HIS A 74 -7.63 11.66 8.14
C HIS A 74 -7.16 10.80 6.97
N THR A 75 -7.96 10.75 5.91
CA THR A 75 -7.60 10.09 4.64
C THR A 75 -7.60 11.13 3.54
N HIS A 76 -6.49 11.20 2.80
CA HIS A 76 -6.32 12.10 1.66
C HIS A 76 -6.04 11.27 0.40
N GLY A 77 -6.69 11.62 -0.71
CA GLY A 77 -6.46 11.03 -2.01
C GLY A 77 -5.81 12.05 -2.95
N TYR A 78 -4.79 11.63 -3.69
CA TYR A 78 -4.07 12.46 -4.64
C TYR A 78 -3.90 11.74 -5.97
N TYR A 79 -4.37 12.36 -7.05
CA TYR A 79 -4.16 11.86 -8.41
C TYR A 79 -3.09 12.69 -9.10
N LEU A 80 -1.94 12.08 -9.42
CA LEU A 80 -0.90 12.72 -10.21
C LEU A 80 -1.29 12.66 -11.69
N HIS A 81 -1.79 13.79 -12.22
CA HIS A 81 -2.17 13.91 -13.62
C HIS A 81 -0.94 14.17 -14.49
N VAL A 82 -0.30 13.07 -14.90
CA VAL A 82 0.82 13.06 -15.83
C VAL A 82 0.27 12.89 -17.25
N PRO A 83 0.46 13.87 -18.16
CA PRO A 83 0.07 13.75 -19.56
C PRO A 83 0.69 12.52 -20.23
N PHE A 84 0.03 12.04 -21.29
CA PHE A 84 0.53 10.88 -22.03
C PHE A 84 1.89 11.15 -22.67
N GLU A 85 2.10 12.36 -23.17
CA GLU A 85 3.34 12.81 -23.79
C GLU A 85 4.52 12.73 -22.80
N GLU A 86 4.31 13.18 -21.56
CA GLU A 86 5.29 13.06 -20.48
C GLU A 86 5.54 11.60 -20.11
N THR A 87 4.49 10.76 -20.18
CA THR A 87 4.63 9.31 -19.99
C THR A 87 5.54 8.68 -21.05
N LEU A 88 5.44 9.10 -22.32
CA LEU A 88 6.31 8.64 -23.40
C LEU A 88 7.77 9.08 -23.18
N VAL A 89 7.99 10.35 -22.82
CA VAL A 89 9.32 10.88 -22.53
C VAL A 89 9.98 10.08 -21.40
N ARG A 90 9.26 9.82 -20.30
CA ARG A 90 9.75 9.01 -19.18
C ARG A 90 9.92 7.53 -19.52
N HIS A 91 9.14 7.00 -20.45
CA HIS A 91 9.24 5.61 -20.86
C HIS A 91 10.49 5.35 -21.69
N ALA A 92 10.82 6.28 -22.60
CA ALA A 92 11.98 6.18 -23.48
C ALA A 92 13.32 6.07 -22.74
N THR A 93 13.38 6.48 -21.47
CA THR A 93 14.59 6.38 -20.64
C THR A 93 14.71 5.06 -19.89
N LYS A 94 13.69 4.19 -19.94
CA LYS A 94 13.65 2.93 -19.19
C LYS A 94 14.18 1.77 -20.03
N PRO A 95 14.83 0.77 -19.42
CA PRO A 95 15.30 -0.43 -20.14
C PRO A 95 14.21 -1.22 -20.88
N ILE A 96 12.95 -1.04 -20.49
CA ILE A 96 11.79 -1.71 -21.10
C ILE A 96 11.26 -0.98 -22.35
N ALA A 97 11.86 0.14 -22.73
CA ALA A 97 11.41 0.95 -23.87
C ALA A 97 11.35 0.15 -25.18
N ASP A 98 12.30 -0.77 -25.40
CA ASP A 98 12.36 -1.60 -26.60
C ASP A 98 11.34 -2.76 -26.60
N VAL A 99 10.72 -3.05 -25.45
CA VAL A 99 9.79 -4.18 -25.26
C VAL A 99 8.33 -3.72 -25.26
N VAL A 100 8.07 -2.51 -24.75
CA VAL A 100 6.72 -1.95 -24.63
C VAL A 100 6.61 -0.76 -25.57
N ALA A 101 5.84 -0.93 -26.64
CA ALA A 101 5.63 0.10 -27.65
C ALA A 101 4.66 1.18 -27.17
N GLU A 102 4.72 2.35 -27.82
CA GLU A 102 3.77 3.46 -27.60
C GLU A 102 2.30 3.00 -27.72
N THR A 103 1.98 2.15 -28.70
CA THR A 103 0.61 1.65 -28.91
C THR A 103 0.08 0.91 -27.69
N GLN A 104 0.93 0.08 -27.05
CA GLN A 104 0.57 -0.62 -25.81
C GLN A 104 0.41 0.34 -24.64
N LEU A 105 1.29 1.35 -24.52
CA LEU A 105 1.13 2.40 -23.50
C LEU A 105 -0.18 3.14 -23.68
N ARG A 106 -0.57 3.44 -24.92
CA ARG A 106 -1.80 4.16 -25.24
C ARG A 106 -3.05 3.34 -24.90
N GLU A 107 -3.01 2.02 -25.08
CA GLU A 107 -4.08 1.10 -24.66
C GLU A 107 -4.24 1.05 -23.13
N TRP A 108 -3.15 1.17 -22.38
CA TRP A 108 -3.18 1.13 -20.92
C TRP A 108 -3.42 2.48 -20.27
N TYR A 109 -3.08 3.57 -20.97
CA TYR A 109 -3.21 4.92 -20.45
C TYR A 109 -4.68 5.28 -20.25
N ARG A 110 -5.01 5.71 -19.05
CA ARG A 110 -6.33 6.20 -18.69
C ARG A 110 -6.17 7.61 -18.14
N SER A 111 -6.71 8.58 -18.87
CA SER A 111 -6.72 9.97 -18.41
C SER A 111 -7.79 10.13 -17.34
N LEU A 112 -7.44 10.75 -16.22
CA LEU A 112 -8.35 11.08 -15.12
C LEU A 112 -9.19 9.88 -14.63
N ASP A 113 -8.52 8.75 -14.39
CA ASP A 113 -9.13 7.53 -13.79
C ASP A 113 -9.40 7.72 -12.28
N LEU A 114 -10.22 8.73 -11.96
CA LEU A 114 -10.45 9.21 -10.61
C LEU A 114 -11.41 8.32 -9.82
N LEU A 115 -11.19 8.24 -8.51
CA LEU A 115 -12.13 7.63 -7.57
C LEU A 115 -13.43 8.44 -7.48
N PRO A 116 -14.60 7.77 -7.33
CA PRO A 116 -15.89 8.44 -7.29
C PRO A 116 -16.04 9.34 -6.06
N GLY A 117 -16.90 10.36 -6.19
CA GLY A 117 -17.29 11.24 -5.08
C GLY A 117 -16.26 12.30 -4.71
N GLY A 118 -15.37 12.69 -5.64
CA GLY A 118 -14.38 13.75 -5.39
C GLY A 118 -13.36 13.35 -4.33
N ALA A 119 -13.07 12.05 -4.25
CA ALA A 119 -12.18 11.46 -3.26
C ALA A 119 -10.71 11.90 -3.39
N GLU A 120 -10.35 12.43 -4.55
CA GLU A 120 -8.98 12.71 -4.92
C GLU A 120 -8.82 14.17 -5.34
N THR A 121 -7.70 14.74 -4.92
CA THR A 121 -7.22 16.03 -5.39
C THR A 121 -6.29 15.81 -6.57
N VAL A 122 -6.59 16.44 -7.71
CA VAL A 122 -5.76 16.34 -8.90
C VAL A 122 -4.54 17.27 -8.76
N ILE A 123 -3.35 16.70 -8.97
CA ILE A 123 -2.08 17.41 -9.04
C ILE A 123 -1.60 17.34 -10.48
N GLY A 124 -1.57 18.49 -11.15
CA GLY A 124 -1.15 18.61 -12.55
C GLY A 124 0.36 18.43 -12.73
N ALA A 125 0.77 18.14 -13.96
CA ALA A 125 2.18 18.00 -14.33
C ALA A 125 2.99 19.31 -14.26
N ASP A 126 2.33 20.46 -14.15
CA ASP A 126 2.93 21.75 -13.85
C ASP A 126 3.39 21.85 -12.38
N SER A 127 2.93 20.95 -11.50
CA SER A 127 3.39 20.88 -10.12
C SER A 127 4.77 20.22 -10.02
N GLY A 128 5.76 20.99 -9.58
CA GLY A 128 7.08 20.45 -9.24
C GLY A 128 7.04 19.55 -8.01
N LEU A 129 8.02 18.64 -7.88
CA LEU A 129 8.12 17.68 -6.78
C LEU A 129 8.05 18.34 -5.40
N ALA A 130 8.86 19.37 -5.15
CA ALA A 130 8.90 20.06 -3.85
C ALA A 130 7.52 20.67 -3.51
N ALA A 131 6.90 21.36 -4.46
CA ALA A 131 5.57 21.95 -4.25
C ALA A 131 4.49 20.89 -4.01
N THR A 132 4.56 19.75 -4.71
CA THR A 132 3.67 18.60 -4.48
C THR A 132 3.84 18.03 -3.08
N VAL A 133 5.08 17.79 -2.65
CA VAL A 133 5.38 17.26 -1.32
C VAL A 133 4.95 18.23 -0.22
N ASP A 134 5.29 19.52 -0.34
CA ASP A 134 4.90 20.56 0.63
C ASP A 134 3.39 20.68 0.75
N ARG A 135 2.66 20.54 -0.36
CA ARG A 135 1.21 20.50 -0.36
C ARG A 135 0.69 19.30 0.43
N ILE A 136 1.14 18.10 0.10
CA ILE A 136 0.69 16.86 0.76
C ILE A 136 0.99 16.91 2.26
N LEU A 137 2.20 17.31 2.65
CA LEU A 137 2.60 17.40 4.07
C LEU A 137 1.73 18.39 4.85
N ARG A 138 1.40 19.56 4.26
CA ARG A 138 0.52 20.54 4.91
C ARG A 138 -0.92 20.04 5.03
N GLU A 139 -1.48 19.52 3.94
CA GLU A 139 -2.88 19.07 3.93
C GLU A 139 -3.12 17.87 4.85
N THR A 140 -2.12 16.99 4.98
CA THR A 140 -2.18 15.82 5.88
C THR A 140 -1.80 16.15 7.34
N GLY A 141 -1.33 17.38 7.61
CA GLY A 141 -0.85 17.79 8.94
C GLY A 141 0.49 17.15 9.34
N LEU A 142 1.18 16.48 8.42
CA LEU A 142 2.46 15.82 8.68
C LEU A 142 3.65 16.79 8.68
N ALA A 143 3.48 18.01 8.19
CA ALA A 143 4.53 19.03 8.14
C ALA A 143 5.07 19.41 9.54
N ASP A 144 4.23 19.33 10.57
CA ASP A 144 4.53 19.77 11.93
C ASP A 144 4.92 18.62 12.87
N LEU A 145 5.02 17.39 12.36
CA LEU A 145 5.41 16.25 13.17
C LEU A 145 6.89 16.32 13.55
N PRO A 146 7.24 16.08 14.82
CA PRO A 146 8.64 15.97 15.21
C PRO A 146 9.28 14.79 14.45
N PRO A 147 10.57 14.88 14.09
CA PRO A 147 11.30 13.74 13.57
C PRO A 147 11.14 12.56 14.52
N LEU A 148 10.88 11.37 13.99
CA LEU A 148 10.87 10.17 14.82
C LEU A 148 12.27 9.96 15.38
N ASP A 149 12.41 10.12 16.70
CA ASP A 149 13.62 9.69 17.42
C ASP A 149 13.83 8.19 17.14
N ARG A 150 14.95 7.86 16.50
CA ARG A 150 15.39 6.48 16.26
C ARG A 150 16.56 6.14 17.17
#